data_AF-A0A928CWG5-F1
#
_entry.id   AF-A0A928CWG5-F1
#
_cell.length_a   1.000
_cell.length_b   1.000
_cell.length_c   1.000
_cell.angle_alpha   90.00
_cell.angle_beta   90.00
_cell.angle_gamma   90.00
#
_symmetry.space_group_name_H-M   'P 1'
#
loop_
_entity.id
_entity.type
_entity.pdbx_description
1 polymer ?
#
loop_
_entity_poly.entity_id
_entity_poly.type
_entity_poly.pdbx_seq_one_letter_code
_entity_poly.pdbx_strand_id
1 'polypeptide(L)'
;MGYTKLECALYVTCRGDKQKKELTKRFEEEHPGNNRLFMWDSHKSPNRIDFALSSGEFASHLDDDILAIAEWLRTNFKLQMQGYWYEQDEDTATRWEVHDGEIKSASLTWLKSCTVEHNEMLRKIAEARFHADFSQE
;
A
#
# COMPACT_ATOMS: atom_id res chain seq x y z
N MET A 1 9.19 14.10 22.46
CA MET A 1 9.20 12.91 21.59
C MET A 1 8.13 13.15 20.55
N GLY A 2 8.54 13.39 19.31
CA GLY A 2 7.61 13.65 18.21
C GLY A 2 6.78 12.41 17.90
N TYR A 3 5.55 12.60 17.47
CA TYR A 3 4.63 11.54 17.08
C TYR A 3 4.87 11.18 15.61
N THR A 4 5.41 9.99 15.34
CA THR A 4 5.45 9.44 13.97
C THR A 4 4.30 8.44 13.82
N LYS A 5 3.39 8.71 12.89
CA LYS A 5 2.32 7.80 12.50
C LYS A 5 2.78 7.00 11.29
N LEU A 6 2.66 5.67 11.42
CA LEU A 6 2.98 4.73 10.36
C LEU A 6 1.75 3.89 10.05
N GLU A 7 1.35 3.86 8.79
CA GLU A 7 0.26 3.02 8.29
C GLU A 7 0.72 2.23 7.08
N CYS A 8 0.32 0.96 7.02
CA CYS A 8 0.59 0.06 5.90
C CYS A 8 -0.72 -0.60 5.47
N ALA A 9 -1.01 -0.54 4.18
CA ALA A 9 -2.18 -1.11 3.54
C ALA A 9 -1.78 -1.84 2.26
N LEU A 10 -0.69 -2.63 2.34
CA LEU A 10 -0.22 -3.48 1.26
C LEU A 10 -1.03 -4.77 1.20
N TYR A 11 -1.33 -5.25 -0.01
CA TYR A 11 -2.12 -6.47 -0.19
C TYR A 11 -1.87 -7.14 -1.54
N VAL A 12 -2.31 -8.39 -1.63
CA VAL A 12 -2.47 -9.15 -2.87
C VAL A 12 -3.86 -9.79 -2.93
N THR A 13 -4.35 -9.98 -4.15
CA THR A 13 -5.60 -10.71 -4.42
C THR A 13 -5.27 -12.03 -5.10
N CYS A 14 -5.46 -13.14 -4.39
CA CYS A 14 -5.29 -14.49 -4.93
C CYS A 14 -6.44 -14.84 -5.88
N ARG A 15 -6.19 -15.79 -6.78
CA ARG A 15 -7.21 -16.33 -7.70
C ARG A 15 -8.17 -17.31 -7.02
N GLY A 16 -7.83 -17.79 -5.83
CA GLY A 16 -8.64 -18.74 -5.06
C GLY A 16 -7.92 -19.29 -3.83
N ASP A 17 -8.66 -20.04 -3.01
CA ASP A 17 -8.19 -20.58 -1.72
C ASP A 17 -6.94 -21.46 -1.82
N LYS A 18 -6.80 -22.24 -2.90
CA LYS A 18 -5.61 -23.08 -3.10
C LYS A 18 -4.33 -22.25 -3.22
N GLN A 19 -4.39 -21.18 -4.03
CA GLN A 19 -3.25 -20.27 -4.20
C GLN A 19 -2.95 -19.53 -2.91
N LYS A 20 -4.00 -19.09 -2.20
CA LYS A 20 -3.89 -18.42 -0.91
C LYS A 20 -3.18 -19.28 0.14
N LYS A 21 -3.61 -20.54 0.31
CA LYS A 21 -2.99 -21.49 1.25
C LYS A 21 -1.51 -21.75 0.91
N GLU A 22 -1.21 -21.96 -0.36
CA GLU A 22 0.17 -22.17 -0.81
C GLU A 22 1.05 -20.94 -0.57
N LEU A 23 0.51 -19.75 -0.87
CA LEU A 23 1.21 -18.48 -0.66
C LEU A 23 1.54 -18.28 0.83
N THR A 24 0.56 -18.44 1.73
CA THR A 24 0.78 -18.35 3.17
C THR A 24 1.86 -19.32 3.63
N LYS A 25 1.77 -20.59 3.22
CA LYS A 25 2.75 -21.61 3.60
C LYS A 25 4.17 -21.24 3.13
N ARG A 26 4.34 -20.92 1.85
CA ARG A 26 5.68 -20.61 1.30
C ARG A 26 6.24 -19.30 1.85
N PHE A 27 5.39 -18.32 2.16
CA PHE A 27 5.84 -17.07 2.77
C PHE A 27 6.43 -17.31 4.18
N GLU A 28 5.81 -18.19 4.96
CA GLU A 28 6.32 -18.61 6.27
C GLU A 28 7.61 -19.45 6.18
N GLU A 29 7.83 -20.19 5.09
CA GLU A 29 9.02 -21.04 4.92
C GLU A 29 10.20 -20.29 4.28
N GLU A 30 9.95 -19.40 3.32
CA GLU A 30 10.98 -18.74 2.50
C GLU A 30 11.33 -17.32 2.98
N HIS A 31 10.48 -16.72 3.83
CA HIS A 31 10.72 -15.42 4.46
C HIS A 31 11.17 -14.30 3.48
N PRO A 32 10.43 -14.05 2.37
CA PRO A 32 10.80 -12.98 1.46
C PRO A 32 10.72 -11.62 2.17
N GLY A 33 11.70 -10.74 1.95
CA GLY A 33 11.74 -9.40 2.58
C GLY A 33 12.12 -9.43 4.07
N ASN A 34 13.00 -10.35 4.48
CA ASN A 34 13.68 -10.35 5.78
C ASN A 34 12.76 -10.32 7.01
N ASN A 35 11.56 -10.92 6.93
CA ASN A 35 10.57 -10.98 8.03
C ASN A 35 10.10 -9.62 8.58
N ARG A 36 10.22 -8.56 7.77
CA ARG A 36 9.77 -7.22 8.15
C ARG A 36 8.28 -7.02 7.94
N LEU A 37 7.68 -7.80 7.06
CA LEU A 37 6.25 -7.83 6.87
C LEU A 37 5.70 -9.18 7.33
N PHE A 38 4.57 -9.14 8.00
CA PHE A 38 3.76 -10.33 8.25
C PHE A 38 2.47 -10.25 7.44
N MET A 39 1.98 -11.42 7.04
CA MET A 39 0.74 -11.54 6.29
C MET A 39 -0.41 -11.87 7.22
N TRP A 40 -1.59 -11.38 6.89
CA TRP A 40 -2.84 -11.86 7.49
C TRP A 40 -3.96 -11.98 6.46
N ASP A 41 -4.91 -12.84 6.80
CA ASP A 41 -6.12 -13.04 6.01
C ASP A 41 -7.05 -11.83 6.14
N SER A 42 -7.46 -11.25 5.02
CA SER A 42 -8.46 -10.20 5.02
C SER A 42 -9.85 -10.78 5.30
N HIS A 43 -10.35 -10.64 6.53
CA HIS A 43 -11.71 -11.04 6.87
C HIS A 43 -12.80 -10.35 6.03
N LYS A 44 -12.48 -9.25 5.37
CA LYS A 44 -13.41 -8.41 4.61
C LYS A 44 -13.48 -8.75 3.12
N SER A 45 -12.51 -9.49 2.59
CA SER A 45 -12.42 -9.74 1.14
C SER A 45 -11.93 -11.15 0.86
N PRO A 46 -12.77 -12.03 0.30
CA PRO A 46 -12.35 -13.37 -0.05
C PRO A 46 -11.16 -13.32 -1.01
N ASN A 47 -10.20 -14.22 -0.81
CA ASN A 47 -8.93 -14.30 -1.55
C ASN A 47 -7.94 -13.14 -1.38
N ARG A 48 -8.24 -12.10 -0.59
CA ARG A 48 -7.26 -11.07 -0.26
C ARG A 48 -6.35 -11.53 0.88
N ILE A 49 -5.07 -11.19 0.77
CA ILE A 49 -4.09 -11.27 1.85
C ILE A 49 -3.49 -9.89 2.01
N ASP A 50 -3.52 -9.39 3.23
CA ASP A 50 -2.94 -8.11 3.61
C ASP A 50 -1.56 -8.33 4.24
N PHE A 51 -0.70 -7.32 4.13
CA PHE A 51 0.62 -7.28 4.73
C PHE A 51 0.73 -6.08 5.67
N ALA A 52 1.43 -6.26 6.78
CA ALA A 52 1.84 -5.13 7.61
C ALA A 52 3.20 -5.31 8.24
N LEU A 53 3.70 -4.18 8.72
CA LEU A 53 5.00 -4.02 9.33
C LEU A 53 5.06 -4.68 10.70
N SER A 54 6.07 -5.50 10.93
CA SER A 54 6.30 -6.20 12.20
C SER A 54 6.80 -5.29 13.32
N SER A 55 7.30 -4.08 13.00
CA SER A 55 7.67 -3.05 13.97
C SER A 55 7.26 -1.65 13.48
N GLY A 56 7.02 -0.73 14.43
CA GLY A 56 6.60 0.64 14.16
C GLY A 56 7.72 1.60 13.72
N GLU A 57 8.91 1.09 13.39
CA GLU A 57 10.03 1.92 12.94
C GLU A 57 10.31 1.67 11.46
N PHE A 58 10.44 2.76 10.70
CA PHE A 58 10.95 2.70 9.33
C PHE A 58 12.39 2.20 9.37
N ALA A 59 12.60 0.97 8.97
CA ALA A 59 13.94 0.52 8.65
C ALA A 59 14.36 1.20 7.34
N SER A 60 15.62 1.64 7.25
CA SER A 60 16.22 2.28 6.07
C SER A 60 16.16 1.45 4.77
N HIS A 61 15.57 0.26 4.81
CA HIS A 61 15.49 -0.72 3.73
C HIS A 61 14.06 -1.27 3.54
N LEU A 62 13.03 -0.59 4.04
CA LEU A 62 11.65 -1.04 3.87
C LEU A 62 11.27 -1.16 2.38
N ASP A 63 11.72 -0.21 1.57
CA ASP A 63 11.53 -0.23 0.11
C ASP A 63 12.14 -1.49 -0.52
N ASP A 64 13.36 -1.87 -0.11
CA ASP A 64 14.06 -3.07 -0.59
C ASP A 64 13.29 -4.35 -0.21
N ASP A 65 12.80 -4.42 1.03
CA ASP A 65 12.02 -5.56 1.52
C ASP A 65 10.69 -5.70 0.77
N ILE A 66 9.98 -4.60 0.53
CA ILE A 66 8.73 -4.56 -0.23
C ILE A 66 8.97 -5.00 -1.69
N LEU A 67 10.02 -4.49 -2.33
CA LEU A 67 10.40 -4.89 -3.69
C LEU A 67 10.77 -6.37 -3.78
N ALA A 68 11.50 -6.89 -2.79
CA ALA A 68 11.84 -8.30 -2.73
C ALA A 68 10.59 -9.19 -2.63
N ILE A 69 9.62 -8.79 -1.79
CA ILE A 69 8.34 -9.51 -1.67
C ILE A 69 7.53 -9.39 -2.97
N ALA A 70 7.43 -8.20 -3.55
CA ALA A 70 6.71 -7.97 -4.80
C ALA A 70 7.26 -8.82 -5.95
N GLU A 71 8.58 -8.91 -6.07
CA GLU A 71 9.24 -9.76 -7.07
C GLU A 71 9.02 -11.25 -6.80
N TRP A 72 9.11 -11.68 -5.54
CA TRP A 72 8.84 -13.06 -5.14
C TRP A 72 7.40 -13.48 -5.48
N LEU A 73 6.42 -12.62 -5.17
CA LEU A 73 5.00 -12.82 -5.50
C LEU A 73 4.78 -12.94 -7.02
N ARG A 74 5.41 -12.05 -7.79
CA ARG A 74 5.33 -12.03 -9.24
C ARG A 74 5.92 -13.29 -9.85
N THR A 75 7.10 -13.70 -9.39
CA THR A 75 7.81 -14.85 -9.96
C THR A 75 7.11 -16.17 -9.62
N ASN A 76 6.73 -16.37 -8.36
CA ASN A 76 6.21 -17.65 -7.87
C ASN A 76 4.70 -17.83 -8.04
N PHE A 77 3.92 -16.75 -7.96
CA PHE A 77 2.45 -16.84 -7.93
C PHE A 77 1.77 -16.07 -9.06
N LYS A 78 2.52 -15.31 -9.87
CA LYS A 78 1.97 -14.39 -10.88
C LYS A 78 0.98 -13.39 -10.25
N LEU A 79 1.30 -12.94 -9.04
CA LEU A 79 0.53 -11.94 -8.30
C LEU A 79 1.28 -10.61 -8.29
N GLN A 80 0.52 -9.52 -8.32
CA GLN A 80 1.06 -8.17 -8.17
C GLN A 80 0.69 -7.66 -6.77
N MET A 81 1.70 -7.21 -6.03
CA MET A 81 1.49 -6.47 -4.79
C MET A 81 0.91 -5.10 -5.10
N GLN A 82 -0.07 -4.69 -4.31
CA GLN A 82 -0.76 -3.42 -4.43
C GLN A 82 -0.87 -2.73 -3.07
N GLY A 83 -1.28 -1.47 -3.09
CA GLY A 83 -1.54 -0.69 -1.90
C GLY A 83 -0.42 0.30 -1.61
N TYR A 84 -0.36 0.74 -0.36
CA TYR A 84 0.50 1.84 0.04
C TYR A 84 1.01 1.66 1.47
N TRP A 85 2.05 2.42 1.78
CA TRP A 85 2.42 2.74 3.16
C TRP A 85 2.62 4.24 3.28
N TYR A 86 2.44 4.74 4.49
CA TYR A 86 2.35 6.15 4.79
C TYR A 86 3.08 6.44 6.09
N GLU A 87 3.91 7.47 6.05
CA GLU A 87 4.62 8.02 7.19
C GLU A 87 4.22 9.49 7.37
N GLN A 88 3.96 9.85 8.62
CA GLN A 88 3.66 11.22 8.99
C GLN A 88 4.32 11.57 10.31
N ASP A 89 5.05 12.67 10.31
CA ASP A 89 5.49 13.34 11.52
C ASP A 89 4.78 14.71 11.66
N GLU A 90 5.24 15.56 12.57
CA GLU A 90 4.68 16.90 12.82
C GLU A 90 4.73 17.79 11.57
N ASP A 91 5.77 17.69 10.76
CA ASP A 91 6.07 18.61 9.66
C ASP A 91 5.82 18.00 8.27
N THR A 92 5.99 16.68 8.14
CA THR A 92 5.95 15.96 6.88
C THR A 92 4.87 14.90 6.86
N ALA A 93 4.42 14.59 5.65
CA ALA A 93 3.55 13.46 5.37
C ALA A 93 3.97 12.93 4.00
N THR A 94 4.29 11.66 3.91
CA THR A 94 4.72 11.01 2.67
C THR A 94 4.00 9.68 2.51
N ARG A 95 3.51 9.43 1.30
CA ARG A 95 2.91 8.15 0.93
C ARG A 95 3.73 7.52 -0.16
N TRP A 96 3.94 6.22 -0.03
CA TRP A 96 4.57 5.38 -1.03
C TRP A 96 3.60 4.31 -1.49
N GLU A 97 3.70 3.92 -2.75
CA GLU A 97 2.83 2.94 -3.37
C GLU A 97 3.64 1.99 -4.24
N VAL A 98 3.21 0.72 -4.29
CA VAL A 98 3.76 -0.26 -5.22
C VAL A 98 2.92 -0.24 -6.51
N HIS A 99 3.57 0.00 -7.63
CA HIS A 99 2.94 -0.01 -8.94
C HIS A 99 3.85 -0.71 -9.95
N ASP A 100 3.38 -1.82 -10.54
CA ASP A 100 4.13 -2.61 -11.54
C ASP A 100 5.56 -3.01 -11.14
N GLY A 101 5.79 -3.28 -9.86
CA GLY A 101 7.10 -3.67 -9.34
C GLY A 101 8.05 -2.49 -9.09
N GLU A 102 7.55 -1.26 -9.17
CA GLU A 102 8.26 -0.05 -8.80
C GLU A 102 7.60 0.59 -7.57
N ILE A 103 8.41 1.30 -6.78
CA ILE A 103 7.94 2.13 -5.68
C ILE A 103 7.85 3.57 -6.18
N LYS A 104 6.67 4.17 -6.00
CA LYS A 104 6.45 5.59 -6.25
C LYS A 104 6.14 6.28 -4.94
N SER A 105 6.69 7.47 -4.73
CA SER A 105 6.42 8.28 -3.54
C SER A 105 5.80 9.62 -3.91
N ALA A 106 4.98 10.13 -3.00
CA ALA A 106 4.39 11.46 -3.10
C ALA A 106 4.38 12.13 -1.72
N SER A 107 4.84 13.38 -1.67
CA SER A 107 4.63 14.22 -0.49
C SER A 107 3.16 14.60 -0.39
N LEU A 108 2.59 14.37 0.79
CA LEU A 108 1.25 14.74 1.20
C LEU A 108 1.26 15.93 2.16
N THR A 109 2.42 16.53 2.44
CA THR A 109 2.58 17.68 3.34
C THR A 109 1.69 18.85 2.94
N TRP A 110 1.44 19.04 1.64
CA TRP A 110 0.55 20.07 1.13
C TRP A 110 -0.88 19.96 1.67
N LEU A 111 -1.34 18.78 2.10
CA LEU A 111 -2.65 18.62 2.73
C LEU A 111 -2.73 19.33 4.08
N LYS A 112 -1.61 19.49 4.79
CA LYS A 112 -1.57 20.20 6.08
C LYS A 112 -1.87 21.70 5.92
N SER A 113 -1.61 22.27 4.75
CA SER A 113 -1.88 23.68 4.44
C SER A 113 -3.17 23.92 3.66
N CYS A 114 -3.92 22.85 3.31
CA CYS A 114 -5.20 22.97 2.65
C CYS A 114 -6.29 23.46 3.62
N THR A 115 -6.83 24.64 3.32
CA THR A 115 -8.04 25.14 4.00
C THR A 115 -9.30 24.48 3.45
N VAL A 116 -10.43 24.65 4.14
CA VAL A 116 -11.74 24.16 3.66
C VAL A 116 -12.06 24.72 2.27
N GLU A 117 -11.73 26.00 2.01
CA GLU A 117 -11.93 26.66 0.73
C GLU A 117 -11.07 26.05 -0.38
N HIS A 118 -9.81 25.68 -0.07
CA HIS A 118 -8.96 24.96 -1.02
C HIS A 118 -9.54 23.58 -1.36
N ASN A 119 -10.08 22.87 -0.37
CA ASN A 119 -10.73 21.58 -0.60
C ASN A 119 -11.99 21.72 -1.48
N GLU A 120 -12.80 22.75 -1.25
CA GLU A 120 -13.96 23.03 -2.10
C GLU A 120 -13.56 23.41 -3.54
N MET A 121 -12.49 24.18 -3.70
CA MET A 121 -11.96 24.53 -5.02
C MET A 121 -11.45 23.29 -5.76
N LEU A 122 -10.66 22.45 -5.09
CA LEU A 122 -10.16 21.20 -5.67
C LEU A 122 -11.31 20.27 -6.07
N ARG A 123 -12.34 20.16 -5.23
CA ARG A 123 -13.55 19.42 -5.54
C ARG A 123 -14.24 19.94 -6.80
N LYS A 124 -14.48 21.25 -6.91
CA LYS A 124 -15.09 21.86 -8.10
C LYS A 124 -14.28 21.62 -9.37
N ILE A 125 -12.95 21.67 -9.29
CA ILE A 125 -12.05 21.39 -10.42
C ILE A 125 -12.14 19.92 -10.82
N ALA A 126 -12.08 19.00 -9.86
CA ALA A 126 -12.18 17.57 -10.11
C ALA A 126 -13.55 17.21 -10.71
N GLU A 127 -14.63 17.74 -10.14
CA GLU A 127 -15.98 17.59 -10.66
C GLU A 127 -16.05 18.11 -12.11
N ALA A 128 -15.66 19.36 -12.39
CA ALA A 128 -15.69 19.90 -13.74
C ALA A 128 -14.84 19.11 -14.76
N ARG A 129 -13.74 18.49 -14.32
CA ARG A 129 -12.80 17.77 -15.18
C ARG A 129 -13.17 16.30 -15.42
N PHE A 130 -13.82 15.66 -14.45
CA PHE A 130 -14.10 14.21 -14.48
C PHE A 130 -15.60 13.86 -14.47
N HIS A 131 -16.53 14.81 -14.28
CA HIS A 131 -17.98 14.54 -14.37
C HIS A 131 -18.50 14.27 -15.80
N ALA A 132 -17.72 14.54 -16.85
CA ALA A 132 -18.20 14.41 -18.22
C ALA A 132 -18.39 12.93 -18.68
N ASP A 133 -17.82 11.96 -17.96
CA ASP A 133 -17.79 10.55 -18.41
C ASP A 133 -18.79 9.60 -17.72
N PHE A 134 -19.67 10.09 -16.83
CA PHE A 134 -20.68 9.25 -16.16
C PHE A 134 -22.13 9.58 -16.53
N SER A 135 -22.35 10.30 -17.63
CA SER A 135 -23.71 10.65 -18.12
C SER A 135 -24.10 9.96 -19.43
N GLN A 136 -23.43 8.87 -19.79
CA GLN A 136 -23.87 7.99 -20.87
C GLN A 136 -23.85 6.52 -20.43
N GLU A 137 -24.86 6.12 -19.65
CA GLU A 137 -25.46 4.77 -19.71
C GLU A 137 -26.97 4.89 -19.55
#